data_AF-X0VTY0-F1
#
_entry.id   AF-X0VTY0-F1
#
_cell.length_a   1.000
_cell.length_b   1.000
_cell.length_c   1.000
_cell.angle_alpha   90.00
_cell.angle_beta   90.00
_cell.angle_gamma   90.00
#
_symmetry.space_group_name_H-M   'P 1'
#
loop_
_entity.id
_entity.type
_entity.pdbx_description
1 polymer ?
#
loop_
_entity_poly.entity_id
_entity_poly.type
_entity_poly.pdbx_seq_one_letter_code
_entity_poly.pdbx_strand_id
1 'polypeptide(L)'
;MREWITTNGLGSYVSLTHSNVNMSKFHGLLVASMDPPTKRHVFVSNVHERIQIDDQIYDLNNIAGSFDFDVFPSFLYEVDSINVRKTIFMEHEKNTTIIKYEVKTDKQVSFIHGPIVNSRHFYD
;
A
#
# COMPACT_ATOMS: atom_id res chain seq x y z
N MET A 1 9.72 3.24 15.21
CA MET A 1 8.50 2.96 14.42
C MET A 1 8.64 1.56 13.84
N ARG A 2 7.57 0.76 13.76
CA ARG A 2 7.64 -0.62 13.21
C ARG A 2 7.34 -0.63 11.72
N GLU A 3 7.97 -1.55 11.00
CA GLU A 3 7.88 -1.73 9.55
C GLU A 3 7.54 -3.17 9.20
N TRP A 4 7.06 -3.37 7.97
CA TRP A 4 6.70 -4.67 7.44
C TRP A 4 7.18 -4.82 6.00
N ILE A 5 7.29 -6.06 5.53
CA ILE A 5 7.70 -6.38 4.17
C ILE A 5 6.93 -7.61 3.67
N THR A 6 6.61 -7.63 2.39
CA THR A 6 6.12 -8.82 1.67
C THR A 6 6.85 -8.91 0.34
N THR A 7 7.20 -10.12 -0.08
CA THR A 7 8.03 -10.36 -1.28
C THR A 7 7.28 -11.19 -2.30
N ASN A 8 7.76 -11.19 -3.55
CA ASN A 8 7.20 -11.99 -4.63
C ASN A 8 8.04 -13.22 -5.02
N GLY A 9 9.11 -13.54 -4.29
CA GLY A 9 10.02 -14.64 -4.61
C GLY A 9 11.11 -14.33 -5.65
N LEU A 10 11.06 -13.17 -6.34
CA LEU A 10 12.10 -12.73 -7.30
C LEU A 10 13.11 -11.75 -6.69
N GLY A 11 13.04 -11.52 -5.38
CA GLY A 11 13.79 -10.45 -4.72
C GLY A 11 13.15 -9.07 -4.83
N SER A 12 11.99 -8.95 -5.49
CA SER A 12 11.12 -7.76 -5.42
C SER A 12 10.25 -7.81 -4.18
N TYR A 13 9.82 -6.64 -3.72
CA TYR A 13 9.04 -6.53 -2.50
C TYR A 13 8.20 -5.26 -2.44
N VAL A 14 7.30 -5.27 -1.47
CA VAL A 14 6.57 -4.11 -0.95
C VAL A 14 6.92 -3.96 0.53
N SER A 15 7.19 -2.73 0.97
CA SER A 15 7.51 -2.43 2.37
C SER A 15 7.15 -1.00 2.73
N LEU A 16 6.51 -0.84 3.89
CA LEU A 16 6.12 0.43 4.50
C LEU A 16 6.16 0.29 6.03
N THR A 17 5.84 1.37 6.74
CA THR A 17 5.62 1.31 8.19
C THR A 17 4.24 0.74 8.53
N HIS A 18 4.03 0.41 9.81
CA HIS A 18 2.70 0.08 10.36
C HIS A 18 1.68 1.23 10.25
N SER A 19 2.13 2.44 9.89
CA SER A 19 1.26 3.60 9.64
C SER A 19 1.12 3.90 8.14
N ASN A 20 1.47 2.96 7.26
CA ASN A 20 1.36 3.08 5.80
C ASN A 20 2.21 4.24 5.20
N VAL A 21 3.32 4.63 5.85
CA VAL A 21 4.20 5.72 5.40
C VAL A 21 5.57 5.25 4.94
N ASN A 22 6.20 6.01 4.04
CA ASN A 22 7.60 5.83 3.64
C ASN A 22 8.49 6.64 4.58
N MET A 23 9.44 5.98 5.25
CA MET A 23 10.45 6.67 6.10
C MET A 23 11.88 6.33 5.70
N SER A 24 12.06 5.43 4.74
CA SER A 24 13.34 4.99 4.23
C SER A 24 13.30 4.98 2.71
N LYS A 25 14.47 5.15 2.08
CA LYS A 25 14.61 5.00 0.62
C LYS A 25 14.36 3.57 0.15
N PHE A 26 14.26 2.61 1.07
CA PHE A 26 13.93 1.23 0.79
C PHE A 26 12.43 0.91 0.88
N HIS A 27 11.60 1.86 1.30
CA HIS A 27 10.15 1.71 1.30
C HIS A 27 9.55 2.01 -0.07
N GLY A 28 8.54 1.23 -0.44
CA GLY A 28 7.85 1.34 -1.70
C GLY A 28 6.71 0.34 -1.78
N LEU A 29 5.64 0.70 -2.49
CA LEU A 29 4.58 -0.22 -2.89
C LEU A 29 5.02 -1.17 -4.00
N LEU A 30 5.98 -0.76 -4.85
CA LEU A 30 6.59 -1.65 -5.84
C LEU A 30 8.09 -1.37 -5.91
N VAL A 31 8.86 -2.18 -5.17
CA VAL A 31 10.31 -2.27 -5.31
C VAL A 31 10.61 -3.49 -6.17
N ALA A 32 10.78 -3.28 -7.47
CA ALA A 32 10.93 -4.33 -8.47
C ALA A 32 12.39 -4.66 -8.71
N SER A 33 12.77 -5.92 -8.57
CA SER A 33 14.01 -6.48 -9.07
C SER A 33 13.89 -6.68 -10.59
N MET A 34 14.74 -5.98 -11.35
CA MET A 34 14.77 -6.06 -12.81
C MET A 34 15.69 -7.16 -13.33
N ASP A 35 16.54 -7.71 -12.45
CA ASP A 35 17.45 -8.83 -12.72
C ASP A 35 17.54 -9.69 -11.46
N PRO A 36 16.53 -10.56 -11.22
CA PRO A 36 16.33 -11.28 -9.95
C PRO A 36 17.61 -11.90 -9.37
N PRO A 37 17.93 -11.68 -8.07
CA PRO A 37 17.25 -10.85 -7.07
C PRO A 37 17.83 -9.42 -6.94
N THR A 38 18.50 -8.90 -7.96
CA THR A 38 19.28 -7.64 -7.94
C THR A 38 18.65 -6.53 -8.80
N LYS A 39 19.38 -5.42 -9.01
CA LYS A 39 18.96 -4.26 -9.83
C LYS A 39 17.54 -3.80 -9.50
N ARG A 40 17.33 -3.46 -8.23
CA ARG A 40 16.03 -3.01 -7.74
C ARG A 40 15.77 -1.58 -8.19
N HIS A 41 14.52 -1.31 -8.57
CA HIS A 41 13.99 0.02 -8.82
C HIS A 41 12.74 0.23 -7.97
N VAL A 42 12.55 1.45 -7.49
CA VAL A 42 11.30 1.83 -6.83
C VAL A 42 10.41 2.50 -7.87
N PHE A 43 9.40 1.76 -8.34
CA PHE A 43 8.45 2.27 -9.35
C PHE A 43 7.23 2.94 -8.74
N VAL A 44 6.75 2.43 -7.61
CA VAL A 44 5.63 3.03 -6.87
C VAL A 44 6.06 3.21 -5.42
N SER A 45 6.15 4.47 -4.97
CA SER A 45 6.57 4.79 -3.61
C SER A 45 5.43 4.54 -2.62
N ASN A 46 4.26 5.11 -2.91
CA ASN A 46 3.04 4.95 -2.14
C ASN A 46 1.82 5.26 -3.04
N VAL A 47 0.62 5.27 -2.47
CA VAL A 47 -0.61 5.69 -3.12
C VAL A 47 -1.32 6.68 -2.20
N HIS A 48 -1.68 7.84 -2.73
CA HIS A 48 -2.61 8.74 -2.05
C HIS A 48 -4.03 8.25 -2.25
N GLU A 49 -4.76 8.08 -1.17
CA GLU A 49 -6.08 7.46 -1.17
C GLU A 49 -7.09 8.44 -0.58
N ARG A 50 -8.12 8.75 -1.35
CA ARG A 50 -9.29 9.44 -0.86
C ARG A 50 -10.50 8.55 -1.03
N ILE A 51 -11.37 8.55 -0.04
CA ILE A 51 -12.66 7.88 -0.09
C ILE A 51 -13.74 8.96 -0.08
N GLN A 52 -14.63 8.90 -1.07
CA GLN A 52 -15.85 9.69 -1.08
C GLN A 52 -16.99 8.81 -0.57
N ILE A 53 -17.70 9.31 0.43
CA ILE A 53 -18.87 8.69 1.02
C ILE A 53 -20.01 9.70 0.86
N ASP A 54 -21.02 9.33 0.09
CA ASP A 54 -22.07 10.25 -0.38
C ASP A 54 -21.43 11.52 -1.00
N ASP A 55 -21.62 12.70 -0.40
CA ASP A 55 -21.10 13.99 -0.89
C ASP A 55 -19.81 14.46 -0.18
N GLN A 56 -19.25 13.67 0.75
CA GLN A 56 -18.09 14.04 1.55
C GLN A 56 -16.83 13.27 1.15
N ILE A 57 -15.69 13.96 1.08
CA ILE A 57 -14.39 13.38 0.71
C ILE A 57 -13.48 13.34 1.93
N TYR A 58 -12.95 12.16 2.21
CA TYR A 58 -12.00 11.91 3.30
C TYR A 58 -10.65 11.46 2.74
N ASP A 59 -9.57 12.05 3.23
CA ASP A 59 -8.21 11.62 2.93
C ASP A 59 -7.79 10.52 3.91
N LEU A 60 -7.63 9.29 3.41
CA LEU A 60 -7.26 8.15 4.25
C LEU A 60 -5.86 8.30 4.86
N ASN A 61 -4.97 9.13 4.28
CA ASN A 61 -3.65 9.40 4.84
C ASN A 61 -3.72 10.18 6.17
N ASN A 62 -4.82 10.90 6.41
CA ASN A 62 -5.02 11.68 7.63
C ASN A 62 -5.79 10.90 8.71
N ILE A 63 -6.14 9.64 8.43
CA ILE A 63 -6.93 8.81 9.34
C ILE A 63 -6.00 7.77 9.97
N ALA A 64 -5.96 7.76 11.30
CA ALA A 64 -5.21 6.76 12.04
C ALA A 64 -5.88 5.39 11.87
N GLY A 65 -5.24 4.53 11.08
CA GLY A 65 -5.64 3.12 10.95
C GLY A 65 -4.94 2.23 11.99
N SER A 66 -5.53 1.07 12.25
CA SER A 66 -4.84 -0.01 12.98
C SER A 66 -4.18 -0.97 12.00
N PHE A 67 -3.05 -1.54 12.40
CA PHE A 67 -2.27 -2.46 11.59
C PHE A 67 -2.37 -3.89 12.11
N ASP A 68 -2.51 -4.82 11.19
CA ASP A 68 -2.55 -6.26 11.43
C ASP A 68 -1.70 -7.00 10.40
N PHE A 69 -1.02 -8.06 10.83
CA PHE A 69 -0.22 -8.92 9.94
C PHE A 69 -0.43 -10.36 10.38
N ASP A 70 -1.49 -10.97 9.87
CA ASP A 70 -1.73 -12.42 9.93
C ASP A 70 -1.09 -13.10 8.70
N VAL A 71 -1.83 -13.16 7.58
CA VAL A 71 -1.30 -13.68 6.30
C VAL A 71 -0.64 -12.59 5.47
N PHE A 72 -1.30 -11.43 5.38
CA PHE A 72 -0.84 -10.26 4.62
C PHE A 72 -1.02 -8.98 5.43
N PRO A 73 -0.11 -8.00 5.27
CA PRO A 73 -0.19 -6.73 5.96
C PRO A 73 -1.51 -6.04 5.60
N SER A 74 -2.27 -5.71 6.65
CA SER A 74 -3.61 -5.16 6.56
C SER A 74 -3.74 -3.92 7.44
N PHE A 75 -4.46 -2.93 6.93
CA PHE A 75 -4.80 -1.70 7.63
C PHE A 75 -6.31 -1.59 7.74
N LEU A 76 -6.80 -1.27 8.93
CA LEU A 76 -8.23 -1.05 9.18
C LEU A 76 -8.45 0.42 9.50
N TYR A 77 -9.34 1.06 8.75
CA TYR A 77 -9.75 2.44 8.92
C TYR A 77 -11.24 2.50 9.26
N GLU A 78 -11.61 3.41 10.15
CA GLU A 78 -13.00 3.79 10.40
C GLU A 78 -13.20 5.22 9.86
N VAL A 79 -14.11 5.37 8.89
CA VAL A 79 -14.36 6.63 8.20
C VAL A 79 -15.87 6.80 8.05
N ASP A 80 -16.45 7.83 8.67
CA ASP A 80 -17.89 8.10 8.62
C ASP A 80 -18.76 6.86 8.94
N SER A 81 -18.37 6.16 10.02
CA SER A 81 -18.96 4.89 10.49
C SER A 81 -18.86 3.70 9.51
N ILE A 82 -18.07 3.83 8.44
CA ILE A 82 -17.72 2.75 7.52
C ILE A 82 -16.36 2.16 7.90
N ASN A 83 -16.29 0.83 7.90
CA ASN A 83 -15.02 0.11 8.06
C ASN A 83 -14.41 -0.20 6.70
N VAL A 84 -13.15 0.23 6.50
CA VAL A 84 -12.35 -0.04 5.31
C VAL A 84 -11.16 -0.90 5.72
N ARG A 85 -11.06 -2.10 5.16
CA ARG A 85 -9.85 -2.93 5.27
C ARG A 85 -9.04 -2.81 3.98
N LYS A 86 -7.80 -2.38 4.10
CA LYS A 86 -6.80 -2.37 3.02
C LYS A 86 -5.80 -3.49 3.27
N THR A 87 -5.67 -4.43 2.34
CA THR A 87 -4.68 -5.51 2.42
C THR A 87 -3.70 -5.40 1.26
N ILE A 88 -2.40 -5.53 1.53
CA ILE A 88 -1.34 -5.36 0.54
C ILE A 88 -0.56 -6.66 0.42
N PHE A 89 -0.35 -7.14 -0.81
CA PHE A 89 0.45 -8.33 -1.07
C PHE A 89 1.03 -8.29 -2.48
N MET A 90 1.90 -9.25 -2.80
CA MET A 90 2.46 -9.38 -4.15
C MET A 90 2.04 -10.69 -4.79
N GLU A 91 1.87 -10.64 -6.10
CA GLU A 91 1.69 -11.84 -6.90
C GLU A 91 2.99 -12.63 -6.97
N HIS A 92 2.93 -13.95 -6.75
CA HIS A 92 4.12 -14.80 -6.79
C HIS A 92 4.79 -14.75 -8.16
N GLU A 93 6.11 -14.59 -8.17
CA GLU A 93 6.96 -14.51 -9.36
C GLU A 93 6.61 -13.42 -10.37
N LYS A 94 5.90 -12.35 -9.96
CA LYS A 94 5.62 -11.18 -10.81
C LYS A 94 5.89 -9.88 -10.08
N ASN A 95 6.43 -8.89 -10.79
CA ASN A 95 6.65 -7.54 -10.27
C ASN A 95 5.33 -6.76 -10.19
N THR A 96 4.39 -7.29 -9.41
CA THR A 96 3.02 -6.80 -9.27
C THR A 96 2.66 -6.76 -7.79
N THR A 97 2.28 -5.58 -7.32
CA THR A 97 1.69 -5.40 -6.00
C THR A 97 0.18 -5.26 -6.14
N ILE A 98 -0.55 -5.98 -5.31
CA ILE A 98 -2.01 -5.95 -5.23
C ILE A 98 -2.39 -5.23 -3.95
N ILE A 99 -3.26 -4.24 -4.08
CA ILE A 99 -3.91 -3.57 -2.96
C ILE A 99 -5.39 -3.91 -3.05
N LYS A 100 -5.88 -4.64 -2.06
CA LYS A 100 -7.28 -5.06 -1.95
C LYS A 100 -7.97 -4.16 -0.92
N TYR A 101 -9.10 -3.57 -1.32
CA TYR A 101 -9.98 -2.85 -0.41
C TYR A 101 -11.25 -3.67 -0.16
N GLU A 102 -11.61 -3.82 1.10
CA GLU A 102 -12.88 -4.42 1.52
C GLU A 102 -13.64 -3.38 2.32
N VAL A 103 -14.83 -3.03 1.82
CA VAL A 103 -15.70 -2.03 2.40
C VAL A 103 -17.09 -2.65 2.57
N LYS A 104 -17.61 -2.58 3.80
CA LYS A 104 -18.97 -3.05 4.11
C LYS A 104 -19.83 -1.85 4.49
N THR A 105 -20.76 -1.50 3.62
CA THR A 105 -21.65 -0.34 3.81
C THR A 105 -22.85 -0.44 2.88
N ASP A 106 -23.93 0.24 3.27
CA ASP A 106 -25.10 0.56 2.46
C ASP A 106 -24.99 1.94 1.76
N LYS A 107 -24.03 2.78 2.16
CA LYS A 107 -23.76 4.09 1.56
C LYS A 107 -23.08 3.96 0.20
N GLN A 108 -23.23 4.99 -0.65
CA GLN A 108 -22.49 5.05 -1.90
C GLN A 108 -21.03 5.43 -1.62
N VAL A 109 -20.09 4.62 -2.12
CA VAL A 109 -18.65 4.83 -1.89
C VAL A 109 -17.90 4.86 -3.21
N SER A 110 -16.99 5.83 -3.36
CA SER A 110 -16.02 5.90 -4.45
C SER A 110 -14.61 6.05 -3.91
N PHE A 111 -13.66 5.30 -4.47
CA PHE A 111 -12.24 5.45 -4.16
C PHE A 111 -11.53 6.24 -5.25
N ILE A 112 -10.69 7.17 -4.82
CA ILE A 112 -9.82 7.95 -5.69
C ILE A 112 -8.38 7.61 -5.31
N HIS A 113 -7.63 7.06 -6.26
CA HIS A 113 -6.25 6.63 -6.07
C HIS A 113 -5.30 7.52 -6.87
N GLY A 114 -4.31 8.10 -6.19
CA GLY A 114 -3.20 8.84 -6.78
C GLY A 114 -1.89 8.10 -6.53
N PRO A 115 -1.47 7.16 -7.39
CA PRO A 115 -0.21 6.46 -7.21
C PRO A 115 0.98 7.42 -7.32
N ILE A 116 1.91 7.34 -6.36
CA ILE A 116 3.15 8.12 -6.37
C ILE A 116 4.20 7.32 -7.13
N VAL A 117 4.30 7.61 -8.43
CA VAL A 117 5.21 6.91 -9.35
C VAL A 117 6.61 7.50 -9.26
N ASN A 118 7.62 6.63 -9.37
CA ASN A 118 9.03 6.98 -9.43
C ASN A 118 9.74 6.04 -10.43
N SER A 119 11.01 6.29 -10.73
CA SER A 119 11.87 5.38 -11.50
C SER A 119 13.31 5.43 -10.99
N ARG A 120 13.50 5.69 -9.70
CA ARG A 120 14.82 5.74 -9.08
C ARG A 120 15.38 4.34 -8.87
N HIS A 121 16.68 4.22 -9.04
CA HIS A 121 17.41 3.01 -8.67
C HIS A 121 17.47 2.89 -7.14
N PHE A 122 17.57 1.66 -6.65
CA PHE A 122 17.49 1.36 -5.22
C PHE A 122 18.66 1.89 -4.39
N TYR A 123 19.83 2.00 -5.02
CA TYR A 123 21.07 2.41 -4.34
C TYR A 123 21.35 3.91 -4.43
N ASP A 124 20.67 4.62 -5.33
CA ASP A 124 20.69 6.08 -5.40
C ASP A 124 20.03 6.67 -4.13
#